data_AF-A0A1G9UU72-F1
#
_entry.id   AF-A0A1G9UU72-F1
#
_cell.length_a   1.000
_cell.length_b   1.000
_cell.length_c   1.000
_cell.angle_alpha   90.00
_cell.angle_beta   90.00
_cell.angle_gamma   90.00
#
_symmetry.space_group_name_H-M   'P 1'
#
loop_
_entity.id
_entity.type
_entity.pdbx_description
1 polymer ?
#
loop_
_entity_poly.entity_id
_entity_poly.type
_entity_poly.pdbx_seq_one_letter_code
_entity_poly.pdbx_strand_id
1 'polypeptide(L)'
;MYLLLFTMIYCLITQIVNIDYGPAMGIYLIVLGIVKGFLSDGIKDVFNFNKTKYLYEKNGFKDSLMELLSLMLIFVNSYLIDYEPFSLFEFAYLFAVLAFVYRFVFWGITRIIREII
;
A
#
# COMPACT_ATOMS: atom_id res chain seq x y z
N MET A 1 -11.73 3.26 4.28
CA MET A 1 -12.52 2.03 4.05
C MET A 1 -12.51 1.61 2.58
N TYR A 2 -12.71 2.55 1.65
CA TYR A 2 -12.61 2.30 0.20
C TYR A 2 -11.29 1.66 -0.24
N LEU A 3 -10.15 2.13 0.27
CA LEU A 3 -8.84 1.55 -0.05
C LEU A 3 -8.75 0.06 0.32
N LEU A 4 -9.21 -0.30 1.52
CA LEU A 4 -9.21 -1.69 1.99
C LEU A 4 -10.11 -2.56 1.12
N LEU A 5 -11.31 -2.08 0.78
CA LEU A 5 -12.24 -2.80 -0.10
C LEU A 5 -11.66 -2.99 -1.50
N PHE A 6 -11.11 -1.93 -2.10
CA PHE A 6 -10.40 -1.99 -3.37
C PHE A 6 -9.27 -3.01 -3.33
N THR A 7 -8.52 -3.05 -2.23
CA THR A 7 -7.41 -4.00 -2.03
C THR A 7 -7.92 -5.44 -1.99
N MET A 8 -9.01 -5.71 -1.27
CA MET A 8 -9.61 -7.05 -1.22
C MET A 8 -10.09 -7.51 -2.59
N ILE A 9 -10.75 -6.63 -3.36
CA ILE A 9 -11.18 -6.92 -4.73
C ILE A 9 -9.98 -7.18 -5.64
N TYR A 10 -8.92 -6.36 -5.52
CA TYR A 10 -7.69 -6.54 -6.28
C TYR A 10 -7.05 -7.90 -6.00
N CYS A 11 -6.90 -8.29 -4.73
CA CYS A 11 -6.35 -9.59 -4.35
C CYS A 11 -7.18 -10.74 -4.95
N LEU A 12 -8.51 -10.68 -4.85
CA LEU A 12 -9.40 -11.67 -5.47
C LEU A 12 -9.16 -11.80 -6.98
N ILE A 13 -9.07 -10.68 -7.71
CA ILE A 13 -8.81 -10.68 -9.14
C ILE A 13 -7.44 -11.30 -9.45
N THR A 14 -6.40 -10.91 -8.72
CA THR A 14 -5.04 -11.46 -8.96
C THR A 14 -4.97 -12.96 -8.77
N GLN A 15 -5.69 -13.51 -7.79
CA GLN A 15 -5.79 -14.95 -7.54
C GLN A 15 -6.56 -15.66 -8.67
N ILE A 16 -7.66 -15.08 -9.15
CA ILE A 16 -8.45 -15.65 -10.26
C ILE A 16 -7.65 -15.69 -11.56
N VAL A 17 -6.88 -14.64 -11.83
CA VAL A 17 -6.08 -14.50 -13.06
C VAL A 17 -4.75 -15.26 -12.96
N ASN A 18 -4.39 -15.76 -11.76
CA ASN A 18 -3.15 -16.47 -11.48
C ASN A 18 -1.90 -15.69 -11.94
N ILE A 19 -1.85 -14.40 -11.55
CA ILE A 19 -0.72 -13.51 -11.83
C ILE A 19 0.37 -13.78 -10.80
N ASP A 20 1.62 -13.94 -11.23
CA ASP A 20 2.78 -14.07 -10.34
C ASP A 20 2.87 -12.94 -9.31
N TYR A 21 3.42 -13.23 -8.13
CA TYR A 21 3.43 -12.28 -7.01
C TYR A 21 4.14 -10.96 -7.32
N GLY A 22 5.23 -11.00 -8.11
CA GLY A 22 6.04 -9.84 -8.45
C GLY A 22 5.24 -8.81 -9.24
N PRO A 23 4.69 -9.19 -10.42
CA PRO A 23 3.77 -8.35 -11.17
C PRO A 23 2.54 -7.91 -10.37
N ALA A 24 1.91 -8.80 -9.60
CA ALA A 24 0.73 -8.45 -8.80
C ALA A 24 1.03 -7.36 -7.77
N MET A 25 2.11 -7.51 -7.00
CA MET A 25 2.53 -6.50 -6.03
C MET A 25 2.95 -5.20 -6.74
N GLY A 26 3.75 -5.32 -7.80
CA GLY A 26 4.27 -4.17 -8.55
C GLY A 26 3.17 -3.31 -9.17
N ILE A 27 2.19 -3.93 -9.83
CA ILE A 27 1.05 -3.22 -10.44
C ILE A 27 0.28 -2.44 -9.38
N TYR A 28 -0.05 -3.07 -8.26
CA TYR A 28 -0.78 -2.42 -7.19
C TYR A 28 -0.04 -1.20 -6.63
N LEU A 29 1.26 -1.33 -6.38
CA LEU A 29 2.08 -0.23 -5.87
C LEU A 29 2.25 0.90 -6.89
N ILE A 30 2.45 0.58 -8.16
CA ILE A 30 2.57 1.56 -9.24
C ILE A 30 1.27 2.34 -9.39
N VAL A 31 0.13 1.65 -9.47
CA VAL A 31 -1.19 2.29 -9.61
C VAL A 31 -1.44 3.24 -8.45
N LEU A 32 -1.17 2.83 -7.22
CA LEU A 32 -1.38 3.71 -6.06
C LEU A 32 -0.37 4.85 -5.95
N GLY A 33 0.89 4.61 -6.35
CA GLY A 33 1.89 5.66 -6.47
C GLY A 33 1.47 6.73 -7.50
N ILE A 34 0.95 6.30 -8.65
CA ILE A 34 0.42 7.18 -9.69
C ILE A 34 -0.81 7.95 -9.17
N VAL A 35 -1.80 7.24 -8.59
CA VAL A 35 -3.00 7.87 -8.02
C VAL A 35 -2.61 8.92 -6.99
N LYS A 36 -1.73 8.59 -6.04
CA LYS A 36 -1.26 9.57 -5.07
C LYS A 36 -0.52 10.73 -5.74
N GLY A 37 0.32 10.43 -6.73
CA GLY A 37 1.04 11.41 -7.55
C GLY A 37 0.12 12.46 -8.16
N PHE A 38 -0.95 12.00 -8.83
CA PHE A 38 -1.94 12.86 -9.46
C PHE A 38 -2.74 13.71 -8.48
N LEU A 39 -2.96 13.20 -7.26
CA LEU A 39 -3.81 13.84 -6.26
C LEU A 39 -3.03 14.70 -5.25
N SER A 40 -1.71 14.80 -5.41
CA SER A 40 -0.84 15.58 -4.53
C SER A 40 -0.38 16.86 -5.20
N ASP A 41 -0.34 17.96 -4.45
CA ASP A 41 0.10 19.28 -4.96
C ASP A 41 1.62 19.36 -5.24
N GLY A 42 2.40 18.36 -4.83
CA GLY A 42 3.82 18.26 -5.17
C GLY A 42 4.51 16.97 -4.70
N ILE A 43 5.74 16.74 -5.17
CA ILE A 43 6.54 15.52 -4.91
C ILE A 43 6.73 15.25 -3.41
N LYS A 44 6.79 16.31 -2.58
CA LYS A 44 6.92 16.18 -1.12
C LYS A 44 5.71 15.53 -0.47
N ASP A 45 4.53 15.72 -1.04
CA ASP A 45 3.28 15.11 -0.58
C ASP A 45 3.12 13.70 -1.15
N VAL A 46 3.63 13.44 -2.35
CA VAL A 46 3.69 12.09 -2.95
C VAL A 46 4.50 11.13 -2.09
N PHE A 47 5.72 11.52 -1.70
CA PHE A 47 6.59 10.71 -0.85
C PHE A 47 6.42 11.00 0.65
N ASN A 48 5.50 11.87 1.03
CA ASN A 48 5.15 12.13 2.42
C ASN A 48 6.34 12.41 3.37
N PHE A 49 7.23 13.32 2.96
CA PHE A 49 8.44 13.70 3.72
C PHE A 49 8.13 14.51 4.99
N ASN A 50 6.86 14.78 5.27
CA ASN A 50 6.43 15.48 6.48
C ASN A 50 6.71 14.65 7.75
N LYS A 51 6.86 15.32 8.89
CA LYS A 51 7.11 14.64 10.19
C LYS A 51 5.98 13.67 10.51
N THR A 52 6.31 12.49 11.03
CA THR A 52 5.36 11.44 11.41
C THR A 52 4.26 11.94 12.34
N LYS A 53 4.60 12.78 13.33
CA LYS A 53 3.62 13.37 14.26
C LYS A 53 2.55 14.19 13.53
N TYR A 54 2.99 15.07 12.63
CA TYR A 54 2.08 15.89 11.82
C TYR A 54 1.18 15.01 10.94
N LEU A 55 1.71 13.92 10.40
CA LEU A 55 0.94 13.00 9.55
C LEU A 55 -0.08 12.18 10.33
N TYR A 56 0.22 11.77 11.56
CA TYR A 56 -0.76 11.15 12.44
C TYR A 56 -1.88 12.10 12.83
N GLU A 57 -1.54 13.35 13.18
CA GLU A 57 -2.53 14.39 13.49
C GLU A 57 -3.43 14.69 12.28
N LYS A 58 -2.85 14.73 11.07
CA LYS A 58 -3.57 15.05 9.83
C LYS A 58 -4.42 13.90 9.30
N ASN A 59 -3.90 12.68 9.28
CA ASN A 59 -4.59 11.53 8.68
C ASN A 59 -5.49 10.79 9.69
N GLY A 60 -5.19 10.89 10.99
CA GLY A 60 -5.89 10.16 12.02
C GLY A 60 -5.49 8.68 12.10
N PHE A 61 -5.70 8.08 13.27
CA PHE A 61 -5.34 6.70 13.55
C PHE A 61 -6.08 5.70 12.66
N LYS A 62 -7.40 5.89 12.51
CA LYS A 62 -8.27 4.96 11.76
C LYS A 62 -7.82 4.82 10.31
N ASP A 63 -7.56 5.93 9.61
CA ASP A 63 -7.16 5.88 8.20
C ASP A 63 -5.74 5.34 8.03
N SER A 64 -4.83 5.73 8.92
CA SER A 64 -3.47 5.17 8.94
C SER A 64 -3.47 3.65 9.15
N LEU A 65 -4.37 3.14 10.00
CA LEU A 65 -4.56 1.70 10.22
C LEU A 65 -5.13 1.01 8.98
N MET A 66 -6.12 1.61 8.31
CA MET A 66 -6.70 1.04 7.09
C MET A 66 -5.67 0.95 5.96
N GLU A 67 -4.81 1.96 5.83
CA GLU A 67 -3.69 1.95 4.88
C GLU A 67 -2.69 0.83 5.19
N LEU A 68 -2.39 0.60 6.47
CA LEU A 68 -1.50 -0.49 6.90
C LEU A 68 -2.12 -1.85 6.59
N LEU A 69 -3.40 -2.04 6.91
CA LEU A 69 -4.12 -3.29 6.66
C LEU A 69 -4.23 -3.61 5.16
N SER A 70 -4.44 -2.59 4.32
CA SER A 70 -4.37 -2.74 2.86
C SER A 70 -3.01 -3.26 2.42
N LEU A 71 -1.93 -2.66 2.91
CA LEU A 71 -0.59 -3.08 2.54
C LEU A 71 -0.27 -4.51 3.02
N MET A 72 -0.73 -4.87 4.22
CA MET A 72 -0.61 -6.23 4.76
C MET A 72 -1.40 -7.25 3.94
N LEU A 73 -2.60 -6.90 3.45
CA LEU A 73 -3.38 -7.76 2.58
C LEU A 73 -2.64 -8.09 1.27
N ILE A 74 -1.95 -7.11 0.68
CA ILE A 74 -1.14 -7.32 -0.52
C ILE A 74 0.04 -8.24 -0.21
N PHE A 75 0.73 -8.02 0.90
CA PHE A 75 1.81 -8.89 1.33
C PHE A 75 1.36 -10.34 1.52
N VAL A 76 0.25 -10.54 2.23
CA VAL A 76 -0.33 -11.88 2.43
C VAL A 76 -0.76 -12.48 1.09
N ASN A 77 -1.36 -11.69 0.20
CA ASN A 77 -1.75 -12.17 -1.12
C ASN A 77 -0.52 -12.61 -1.94
N SER A 78 0.56 -11.84 -1.94
CA SER A 78 1.83 -12.22 -2.59
C SER A 78 2.38 -13.53 -2.05
N TYR A 79 2.31 -13.74 -0.74
CA TYR A 79 2.71 -15.01 -0.12
C TYR A 79 1.82 -16.19 -0.56
N LEU A 80 0.51 -15.95 -0.70
CA LEU A 80 -0.46 -16.99 -1.10
C LEU A 80 -0.37 -17.38 -2.58
N ILE A 81 0.10 -16.50 -3.47
CA ILE A 81 0.23 -16.78 -4.91
C ILE A 81 1.31 -17.84 -5.19
N ASP A 82 2.52 -17.64 -4.66
CA ASP A 82 3.64 -18.55 -4.97
C ASP A 82 3.79 -19.70 -3.96
N TYR A 83 3.17 -19.60 -2.78
CA TYR A 83 3.24 -20.59 -1.68
C TYR A 83 4.66 -21.07 -1.31
N GLU A 84 5.70 -20.40 -1.79
CA GLU A 84 7.07 -20.63 -1.39
C GLU A 84 7.36 -19.88 -0.10
N PRO A 85 7.87 -20.58 0.94
CA PRO A 85 8.29 -19.92 2.15
C PRO A 85 9.48 -19.01 1.86
N PHE A 86 9.28 -17.70 2.00
CA PHE A 86 10.38 -16.75 2.00
C PHE A 86 11.45 -17.19 2.99
N SER A 87 12.70 -17.14 2.58
CA SER A 87 13.82 -17.20 3.52
C SER A 87 13.73 -16.04 4.52
N LEU A 88 14.37 -16.20 5.67
CA LEU A 88 14.41 -15.16 6.71
C LEU A 88 14.93 -13.82 6.17
N PHE A 89 15.87 -13.87 5.22
CA PHE A 89 16.43 -12.70 4.55
C PHE A 89 15.42 -12.05 3.60
N GLU A 90 14.75 -12.83 2.74
CA GLU A 90 13.74 -12.33 1.81
C GLU A 90 12.55 -11.73 2.54
N PHE A 91 12.10 -12.36 3.63
CA PHE A 91 11.06 -11.83 4.49
C PHE A 91 11.46 -10.48 5.10
N ALA A 92 12.68 -10.39 5.66
CA ALA A 92 13.17 -9.14 6.25
C ALA A 92 13.32 -8.03 5.20
N TYR A 93 13.83 -8.37 4.01
CA TYR A 93 13.95 -7.47 2.88
C TYR A 93 12.57 -6.96 2.43
N LEU A 94 11.61 -7.86 2.20
CA LEU A 94 10.27 -7.52 1.75
C LEU A 94 9.51 -6.69 2.81
N PHE A 95 9.67 -7.03 4.09
CA PHE A 95 9.13 -6.25 5.20
C PHE A 95 9.71 -4.83 5.24
N ALA A 96 11.03 -4.68 5.05
CA ALA A 96 11.66 -3.37 4.99
C ALA A 96 11.14 -2.55 3.81
N VAL A 97 11.05 -3.14 2.61
CA VAL A 97 10.48 -2.50 1.42
C VAL A 97 9.04 -2.05 1.71
N LEU A 98 8.22 -2.90 2.31
CA LEU A 98 6.85 -2.57 2.67
C LEU A 98 6.76 -1.45 3.71
N ALA A 99 7.64 -1.43 4.71
CA ALA A 99 7.69 -0.34 5.69
C ALA A 99 8.04 1.00 5.01
N PHE A 100 8.99 1.00 4.07
CA PHE A 100 9.31 2.16 3.24
C PHE A 100 8.12 2.58 2.37
N VAL A 101 7.51 1.64 1.66
CA VAL A 101 6.33 1.90 0.81
C VAL A 101 5.18 2.44 1.65
N TYR A 102 4.89 1.85 2.81
CA TYR A 102 3.90 2.35 3.77
C TYR A 102 4.17 3.82 4.08
N ARG A 103 5.39 4.11 4.54
CA ARG A 103 5.77 5.41 5.05
C ARG A 103 5.68 6.51 4.00
N PHE A 104 6.29 6.27 2.84
CA PHE A 104 6.50 7.32 1.85
C PHE A 104 5.35 7.33 0.82
N VAL A 105 4.87 6.17 0.38
CA VAL A 105 3.86 6.08 -0.68
C VAL A 105 2.47 5.94 -0.09
N PHE A 106 2.25 5.06 0.86
CA PHE A 106 0.89 4.66 1.24
C PHE A 106 0.21 5.60 2.24
N TRP A 107 1.00 6.18 3.14
CA TRP A 107 0.46 6.95 4.24
C TRP A 107 -0.23 8.23 3.74
N GLY A 108 -1.50 8.40 4.12
CA GLY A 108 -2.34 9.54 3.79
C GLY A 108 -3.17 9.38 2.52
N ILE A 109 -3.00 8.29 1.77
CA ILE A 109 -3.80 8.00 0.56
C ILE A 109 -5.29 7.93 0.88
N THR A 110 -5.69 7.30 1.98
CA THR A 110 -7.11 7.15 2.33
C THR A 110 -7.76 8.51 2.58
N ARG A 111 -7.03 9.44 3.20
CA ARG A 111 -7.50 10.82 3.39
C ARG A 111 -7.63 11.53 2.04
N ILE A 112 -6.60 11.47 1.21
CA ILE A 112 -6.59 12.12 -0.12
C ILE A 112 -7.75 11.62 -0.98
N ILE A 113 -7.96 10.29 -1.06
CA ILE A 113 -9.08 9.70 -1.83
C ILE A 113 -10.44 10.19 -1.31
N ARG A 114 -10.60 10.27 0.02
CA ARG A 114 -11.85 10.72 0.63
C ARG A 114 -12.10 12.23 0.47
N GLU A 115 -11.08 13.05 0.27
CA GLU A 115 -11.26 14.48 0.01
C GLU A 115 -11.80 14.76 -1.42
N ILE A 116 -11.77 13.75 -2.30
CA ILE A 116 -12.21 13.86 -3.70
C ILE A 116 -13.62 13.29 -3.92
N ILE A 117 -14.01 12.27 -3.14
CA ILE A 117 -15.31 11.57 -3.23
C ILE A 117 -16.28 12.17 -2.23
#